data_AF-A0A4U0Z485-F1
#
_entry.id   AF-A0A4U0Z485-F1
#
_cell.length_a   1.000
_cell.length_b   1.000
_cell.length_c   1.000
_cell.angle_alpha   90.00
_cell.angle_beta   90.00
_cell.angle_gamma   90.00
#
_symmetry.space_group_name_H-M   'P 1'
#
loop_
_entity.id
_entity.type
_entity.pdbx_description
1 polymer ?
#
loop_
_entity_poly.entity_id
_entity_poly.type
_entity_poly.pdbx_seq_one_letter_code
_entity_poly.pdbx_strand_id
1 'polypeptide(L)'
;MGDAVFGWLLWQHADIWIEAHHHAVLQTQDGRLVDLTPQPDGEAAVLFLTDPSKPFDFDNPKPFRKSRKCISKIREHIAWCDALSSLEKFLWQKSKFVAEHVEVAVERGREMQRYERLMSKVELAERAAMLVARRTCV
;
A
#
# COMPACT_ATOMS: atom_id res chain seq x y z
N MET A 1 -16.94 0.46 25.54
CA MET A 1 -16.61 -0.26 24.29
C MET A 1 -16.62 0.75 23.16
N GLY A 2 -15.63 0.67 22.27
CA GLY A 2 -15.58 1.46 21.04
C GLY A 2 -15.99 0.61 19.84
N ASP A 3 -16.33 1.26 18.74
CA ASP A 3 -16.84 0.61 17.53
C ASP A 3 -15.79 0.63 16.42
N ALA A 4 -15.75 -0.41 15.59
CA ALA A 4 -14.90 -0.43 14.41
C ALA A 4 -15.49 0.49 13.33
N VAL A 5 -14.68 1.42 12.82
CA VAL A 5 -15.03 2.31 11.71
C VAL A 5 -14.18 1.96 10.51
N PHE A 6 -14.85 1.69 9.39
CA PHE A 6 -14.20 1.31 8.13
C PHE A 6 -14.05 2.52 7.20
N GLY A 7 -12.98 2.50 6.42
CA GLY A 7 -12.63 3.60 5.54
C GLY A 7 -11.32 3.37 4.81
N TRP A 8 -10.60 4.45 4.55
CA TRP A 8 -9.39 4.46 3.74
C TRP A 8 -8.26 5.17 4.49
N LEU A 9 -7.14 4.48 4.72
CA LEU A 9 -5.88 5.15 5.02
C LEU A 9 -5.31 5.70 3.72
N LEU A 10 -4.94 6.98 3.73
CA LEU A 10 -4.37 7.67 2.58
C LEU A 10 -2.87 7.85 2.76
N TRP A 11 -2.11 7.26 1.85
CA TRP A 11 -0.66 7.35 1.75
C TRP A 11 -0.29 8.22 0.57
N GLN A 12 0.67 9.12 0.77
CA GLN A 12 1.31 9.88 -0.29
C GLN A 12 2.79 9.52 -0.33
N HIS A 13 3.26 8.98 -1.44
CA HIS A 13 4.68 8.75 -1.68
C HIS A 13 5.22 9.90 -2.55
N ALA A 14 5.77 10.91 -1.87
CA ALA A 14 6.18 12.20 -2.49
C ALA A 14 5.04 12.80 -3.35
N ASP A 15 5.34 13.74 -4.26
CA ASP A 15 4.33 14.32 -5.17
C ASP A 15 4.03 13.43 -6.39
N ILE A 16 4.10 12.12 -6.19
CA ILE A 16 4.14 11.13 -7.28
C ILE A 16 2.92 10.24 -7.26
N TRP A 17 2.59 9.70 -6.10
CA TRP A 17 1.67 8.58 -5.97
C TRP A 17 0.84 8.74 -4.71
N ILE A 18 -0.48 8.59 -4.87
CA ILE A 18 -1.40 8.50 -3.75
C ILE A 18 -2.01 7.09 -3.76
N GLU A 19 -2.09 6.51 -2.57
CA GLU A 19 -2.60 5.18 -2.35
C GLU A 19 -3.59 5.17 -1.18
N ALA A 20 -4.77 4.60 -1.43
CA ALA A 20 -5.80 4.42 -0.44
C ALA A 20 -5.87 2.93 -0.06
N HIS A 21 -5.63 2.61 1.20
CA HIS A 21 -5.78 1.26 1.75
C HIS A 21 -7.09 1.15 2.49
N HIS A 22 -7.95 0.19 2.12
CA HIS A 22 -9.12 -0.12 2.93
C HIS A 22 -8.67 -0.54 4.33
N HIS A 23 -9.17 0.15 5.35
CA HIS A 23 -8.65 0.07 6.71
C HIS A 23 -9.76 0.20 7.77
N ALA A 24 -9.46 -0.26 8.98
CA ALA A 24 -10.34 -0.14 10.13
C ALA A 24 -9.64 0.62 11.26
N VAL A 25 -10.34 1.58 11.86
CA VAL A 25 -9.91 2.29 13.07
C VAL A 25 -10.93 2.07 14.19
N LEU A 26 -10.49 2.20 15.44
CA LEU A 26 -11.39 2.17 16.58
C LEU A 26 -11.96 3.57 16.81
N GLN A 27 -13.28 3.69 16.89
CA GLN A 27 -13.93 4.87 17.43
C GLN A 27 -14.15 4.70 18.93
N THR A 28 -13.57 5.59 19.73
CA THR A 28 -13.74 5.61 21.19
C THR A 28 -15.11 6.21 21.56
N GLN A 29 -15.51 6.05 22.83
CA GLN A 29 -16.81 6.54 23.31
C GLN A 29 -16.95 8.08 23.25
N ASP A 30 -15.84 8.80 23.34
CA ASP A 30 -15.76 10.26 23.14
C ASP A 30 -15.63 10.65 21.66
N GLY A 31 -15.76 9.69 20.74
CA GLY A 31 -15.83 9.92 19.29
C GLY A 31 -14.49 10.04 18.58
N ARG A 32 -13.35 9.86 19.27
CA ARG A 32 -12.02 9.93 18.67
C ARG A 32 -11.73 8.68 17.85
N LEU A 33 -10.99 8.84 16.77
CA LEU A 33 -10.53 7.72 15.94
C LEU A 33 -9.10 7.35 16.34
N VAL A 34 -8.87 6.07 16.58
CA VAL A 34 -7.58 5.49 16.96
C VAL A 34 -7.24 4.37 16.01
N ASP A 35 -6.13 4.52 15.28
CA ASP A 35 -5.54 3.40 14.54
C ASP A 35 -4.76 2.52 15.52
N LEU A 36 -5.14 1.25 15.61
CA LEU A 36 -4.48 0.28 16.48
C LEU A 36 -3.32 -0.44 15.77
N THR A 37 -3.18 -0.25 14.46
CA THR A 37 -2.11 -0.87 13.68
C THR A 37 -0.82 -0.07 13.81
N PRO A 38 0.32 -0.72 14.10
CA PRO A 38 1.62 -0.05 14.08
C PRO A 38 1.90 0.52 12.70
N GLN A 39 2.30 1.79 12.65
CA GLN A 39 2.68 2.43 11.39
C GLN A 39 4.13 2.08 11.04
N PRO A 40 4.43 1.78 9.77
CA PRO A 40 5.71 1.22 9.36
C PRO A 40 6.91 2.14 9.63
N ASP A 41 6.73 3.46 9.54
CA ASP A 41 7.81 4.45 9.70
C ASP A 41 7.66 5.28 10.99
N GLY A 42 6.83 4.82 11.93
CA GLY A 42 6.63 5.45 13.24
C GLY A 42 5.83 6.75 13.20
N GLU A 43 4.96 6.91 12.21
CA GLU A 43 4.10 8.08 12.04
C GLU A 43 3.25 8.35 13.30
N ALA A 44 3.26 9.60 13.75
CA ALA A 44 2.47 10.01 14.92
C ALA A 44 0.98 10.18 14.62
N ALA A 45 0.63 10.35 13.34
CA ALA A 45 -0.75 10.46 12.86
C ALA A 45 -0.83 10.02 11.40
N VAL A 46 -1.98 9.48 11.02
CA VAL A 46 -2.30 9.06 9.65
C VAL A 46 -3.57 9.74 9.16
N LEU A 47 -3.66 9.95 7.85
CA LEU A 47 -4.86 10.49 7.24
C LEU A 47 -5.85 9.35 6.97
N PHE A 48 -7.00 9.39 7.63
CA PHE A 48 -8.07 8.42 7.48
C PHE A 48 -9.35 9.08 6.96
N LEU A 49 -9.92 8.49 5.90
CA LEU A 49 -11.20 8.89 5.32
C LEU A 49 -12.23 7.80 5.60
N THR A 50 -13.23 8.11 6.43
CA THR A 50 -14.34 7.19 6.72
C THR A 50 -15.15 6.87 5.47
N ASP A 51 -15.53 5.61 5.30
CA ASP A 51 -16.39 5.18 4.18
C ASP A 51 -17.34 4.07 4.65
N PRO A 52 -18.53 4.42 5.17
CA PRO A 52 -19.50 3.45 5.66
C PRO A 52 -20.08 2.55 4.56
N SER A 53 -19.87 2.88 3.27
CA SER A 53 -20.28 2.04 2.14
C SER A 53 -19.35 0.84 1.89
N LYS A 54 -18.25 0.74 2.65
CA LYS A 54 -17.23 -0.31 2.55
C LYS A 54 -17.04 -1.04 3.89
N PRO A 55 -18.05 -1.74 4.41
CA PRO A 55 -17.85 -2.60 5.58
C PRO A 55 -16.87 -3.74 5.26
N PHE A 56 -16.22 -4.27 6.29
CA PHE A 56 -15.45 -5.51 6.17
C PHE A 56 -16.36 -6.73 6.36
N ASP A 57 -16.23 -7.69 5.45
CA ASP A 57 -16.96 -8.96 5.49
C ASP A 57 -16.09 -9.99 6.22
N PHE A 58 -16.44 -10.28 7.48
CA PHE A 58 -15.69 -11.22 8.32
C PHE A 58 -15.90 -12.68 7.93
N ASP A 59 -17.03 -13.02 7.31
CA ASP A 59 -17.36 -14.38 6.90
C ASP A 59 -16.68 -14.73 5.56
N ASN A 60 -16.48 -13.72 4.72
CA ASN A 60 -15.78 -13.85 3.44
C ASN A 60 -14.72 -12.76 3.29
N PRO A 61 -13.62 -12.84 4.06
CA PRO A 61 -12.57 -11.84 4.05
C PRO A 61 -11.97 -11.76 2.66
N LYS A 62 -12.20 -10.63 1.99
CA LYS A 62 -11.64 -10.35 0.68
C LYS A 62 -10.26 -9.69 0.83
N PRO A 63 -9.39 -9.87 -0.17
CA PRO A 63 -8.14 -9.14 -0.26
C PRO A 63 -8.30 -7.65 0.01
N PHE A 64 -7.35 -7.06 0.74
CA PHE A 64 -7.26 -5.62 0.90
C PHE A 64 -7.37 -4.93 -0.46
N ARG A 65 -8.40 -4.10 -0.63
CA ARG A 65 -8.53 -3.28 -1.83
C ARG A 65 -7.64 -2.06 -1.64
N LYS A 66 -6.56 -2.02 -2.41
CA LYS A 66 -5.75 -0.81 -2.57
C LYS A 66 -6.24 -0.09 -3.81
N SER A 67 -6.67 1.16 -3.66
CA SER A 67 -6.92 2.05 -4.78
C SER A 67 -5.73 2.97 -4.93
N ARG A 68 -5.23 3.14 -6.15
CA ARG A 68 -3.98 3.86 -6.38
C ARG A 68 -4.10 4.79 -7.55
N LYS A 69 -3.43 5.93 -7.44
CA LYS A 69 -3.39 6.90 -8.50
C LYS A 69 -2.00 7.53 -8.57
N CYS A 70 -1.37 7.37 -9.73
CA CYS A 70 -0.25 8.23 -10.09
C CYS A 70 -0.81 9.63 -10.32
N ILE A 71 -0.31 10.59 -9.55
CA ILE A 71 -0.68 11.99 -9.67
C ILE A 71 0.36 12.77 -10.49
N SER A 72 1.60 12.27 -10.54
CA SER A 72 2.62 12.87 -11.38
C SER A 72 2.44 12.50 -12.85
N LYS A 73 2.71 13.48 -13.74
CA LYS A 73 2.76 13.29 -15.20
C LYS A 73 4.18 13.02 -15.72
N ILE A 74 5.16 12.94 -14.83
CA ILE A 74 6.55 12.68 -15.18
C ILE A 74 6.69 11.19 -15.54
N ARG A 75 7.38 10.91 -16.65
CA ARG A 75 7.47 9.56 -17.21
C ARG A 75 8.15 8.58 -16.25
N GLU A 76 9.22 9.00 -15.60
CA GLU A 76 10.00 8.20 -14.66
C GLU A 76 9.18 7.86 -13.41
N HIS A 77 8.37 8.81 -12.95
CA HIS A 77 7.44 8.62 -11.85
C HIS A 77 6.37 7.58 -12.21
N ILE A 78 5.76 7.69 -13.39
CA ILE A 78 4.79 6.71 -13.89
C ILE A 78 5.43 5.32 -14.01
N ALA A 79 6.65 5.24 -14.56
CA ALA A 79 7.36 3.98 -14.70
C ALA A 79 7.67 3.30 -13.36
N TRP A 80 8.03 4.08 -12.34
CA TRP A 80 8.22 3.57 -10.97
C TRP A 80 6.92 3.02 -10.38
N CYS A 81 5.85 3.78 -10.47
CA CYS A 81 4.51 3.39 -10.03
C CYS A 81 4.03 2.07 -10.68
N ASP A 82 4.25 1.91 -11.99
CA ASP A 82 3.91 0.70 -12.74
C ASP A 82 4.78 -0.50 -12.33
N ALA A 83 6.08 -0.27 -12.10
CA ALA A 83 7.00 -1.31 -11.65
C ALA A 83 6.62 -1.81 -10.25
N LEU A 84 6.35 -0.90 -9.31
CA LEU A 84 5.95 -1.22 -7.94
C LEU A 84 4.63 -2.03 -7.94
N SER A 85 3.64 -1.55 -8.68
CA SER A 85 2.35 -2.24 -8.83
C SER A 85 2.51 -3.66 -9.41
N SER A 86 3.47 -3.86 -10.33
CA SER A 86 3.77 -5.17 -10.91
C SER A 86 4.42 -6.13 -9.91
N LEU A 87 5.36 -5.64 -9.09
CA LEU A 87 6.00 -6.41 -8.04
C LEU A 87 4.99 -6.82 -6.96
N GLU A 88 4.19 -5.88 -6.47
CA GLU A 88 3.20 -6.17 -5.42
C GLU A 88 2.12 -7.13 -5.92
N LYS A 89 1.66 -6.99 -7.17
CA LYS A 89 0.73 -7.96 -7.77
C LYS A 89 1.33 -9.35 -7.83
N PHE A 90 2.64 -9.46 -8.13
CA PHE A 90 3.33 -10.74 -8.11
C PHE A 90 3.40 -11.31 -6.68
N LEU A 91 3.85 -10.52 -5.71
CA LEU A 91 3.94 -10.96 -4.30
C LEU A 91 2.57 -11.36 -3.75
N TRP A 92 1.53 -10.60 -4.10
CA TRP A 92 0.15 -10.90 -3.75
C TRP A 92 -0.30 -12.28 -4.24
N GLN A 93 0.02 -12.64 -5.50
CA GLN A 93 -0.29 -13.97 -6.04
C GLN A 93 0.44 -15.10 -5.31
N LYS A 94 1.47 -14.76 -4.55
CA LYS A 94 2.30 -15.66 -3.75
C LYS A 94 2.00 -15.57 -2.26
N SER A 95 1.11 -14.67 -1.86
CA SER A 95 0.64 -14.50 -0.48
C SER A 95 -0.39 -15.57 -0.13
N LYS A 96 -0.24 -16.17 1.04
CA LYS A 96 -1.23 -16.98 1.73
C LYS A 96 -1.58 -16.31 3.05
N PHE A 97 -2.87 -16.14 3.31
CA PHE A 97 -3.36 -15.64 4.58
C PHE A 97 -3.39 -16.78 5.58
N VAL A 98 -2.59 -16.68 6.64
CA VAL A 98 -2.48 -17.68 7.70
C VAL A 98 -2.81 -16.99 9.01
N ALA A 99 -4.10 -16.98 9.36
CA ALA A 99 -4.65 -16.35 10.55
C ALA A 99 -4.12 -14.91 10.79
N GLU A 100 -3.14 -14.76 11.67
CA GLU A 100 -2.60 -13.48 12.13
C GLU A 100 -1.49 -12.91 11.22
N HIS A 101 -0.98 -13.68 10.25
CA HIS A 101 0.09 -13.24 9.37
C HIS A 101 -0.14 -13.61 7.90
N VAL A 102 0.58 -12.91 7.02
CA VAL A 102 0.64 -13.21 5.60
C VAL A 102 1.97 -13.89 5.31
N GLU A 103 1.92 -15.12 4.81
CA GLU A 103 3.10 -15.81 4.31
C GLU A 103 3.25 -15.55 2.81
N VAL A 104 4.44 -15.17 2.37
CA VAL A 104 4.74 -15.03 0.94
C VAL A 104 5.69 -16.15 0.52
N ALA A 105 5.23 -17.05 -0.34
CA ALA A 105 6.00 -18.19 -0.82
C ALA A 105 6.43 -17.98 -2.27
N VAL A 106 7.69 -17.61 -2.49
CA VAL A 106 8.30 -17.53 -3.84
C VAL A 106 9.16 -18.77 -4.07
N GLU A 107 8.77 -19.61 -5.03
CA GLU A 107 9.51 -20.84 -5.32
C GLU A 107 10.89 -20.56 -5.95
N ARG A 108 11.87 -21.41 -5.62
CA ARG A 108 13.19 -21.35 -6.26
C ARG A 108 13.08 -21.59 -7.78
N GLY A 109 14.07 -21.12 -8.53
CA GLY A 109 14.12 -21.27 -9.98
C GLY A 109 13.43 -20.13 -10.71
N ARG A 110 12.48 -20.43 -11.61
CA ARG A 110 11.89 -19.41 -12.51
C ARG A 110 11.12 -18.32 -11.78
N GLU A 111 10.47 -18.64 -10.66
CA GLU A 111 9.72 -17.65 -9.88
C GLU A 111 10.65 -16.72 -9.11
N MET A 112 11.69 -17.25 -8.47
CA MET A 112 12.75 -16.45 -7.85
C MET A 112 13.44 -15.53 -8.85
N GLN A 113 13.81 -16.03 -10.03
CA GLN A 113 14.37 -15.20 -11.12
C GLN A 113 13.38 -14.12 -11.61
N ARG A 114 12.07 -14.38 -11.53
CA ARG A 114 11.05 -13.38 -11.85
C ARG A 114 10.95 -12.33 -10.75
N TYR A 115 10.97 -12.74 -9.48
CA TYR A 115 10.99 -11.86 -8.33
C TYR A 115 12.20 -10.92 -8.36
N GLU A 116 13.41 -11.45 -8.52
CA GLU A 116 14.65 -10.68 -8.60
C GLU A 116 14.61 -9.65 -9.74
N ARG A 117 14.08 -10.03 -10.91
CA ARG A 117 13.88 -9.11 -12.04
C ARG A 117 12.86 -8.02 -11.75
N LEU A 118 11.77 -8.33 -11.04
CA LEU A 118 10.77 -7.34 -10.65
C LEU A 118 11.34 -6.36 -9.61
N MET A 119 12.03 -6.88 -8.59
CA MET A 119 12.74 -6.08 -7.59
C MET A 119 13.74 -5.12 -8.27
N SER A 120 14.61 -5.66 -9.14
CA SER A 120 15.60 -4.85 -9.86
C SER A 120 14.95 -3.75 -10.72
N LYS A 121 13.78 -4.02 -11.31
CA LYS A 121 13.04 -3.02 -12.08
C LYS A 121 12.48 -1.92 -11.18
N VAL A 122 11.94 -2.27 -10.01
CA VAL A 122 11.44 -1.30 -9.04
C VAL A 122 12.57 -0.39 -8.59
N GLU A 123 13.69 -0.96 -8.14
CA GLU A 123 14.85 -0.20 -7.67
C GLU A 123 15.42 0.74 -8.74
N LEU A 124 15.52 0.27 -9.99
CA LEU A 124 16.01 1.10 -11.10
C LEU A 124 15.05 2.24 -11.42
N ALA A 125 13.75 1.97 -11.48
CA ALA A 125 12.73 2.98 -11.75
C ALA A 125 12.61 3.99 -10.60
N GLU A 126 12.73 3.54 -9.36
CA GLU A 126 12.74 4.40 -8.17
C GLU A 126 13.91 5.38 -8.22
N ARG A 127 15.12 4.89 -8.49
CA ARG A 127 16.31 5.75 -8.62
C ARG A 127 16.11 6.80 -9.71
N ALA A 128 15.55 6.43 -10.86
CA ALA A 128 15.25 7.36 -11.94
C ALA A 128 14.21 8.40 -11.51
N ALA A 129 13.12 7.98 -10.86
CA ALA A 129 12.09 8.86 -10.34
C ALA A 129 12.65 9.86 -9.31
N MET A 130 13.41 9.38 -8.33
CA MET A 130 14.04 10.22 -7.30
C MET A 130 15.06 11.21 -7.89
N LEU A 131 15.79 10.82 -8.94
CA LEU A 131 16.69 11.74 -9.65
C LEU A 131 15.93 12.88 -10.34
N VAL A 132 14.77 12.59 -10.93
CA VAL A 132 13.94 13.63 -11.56
C VAL A 132 13.31 14.53 -10.50
N ALA A 133 12.76 13.97 -9.43
CA ALA A 133 12.18 14.73 -8.32
C ALA A 133 13.18 15.76 -7.76
N ARG A 134 14.45 15.36 -7.54
CA ARG A 134 15.52 16.26 -7.07
C ARG A 134 15.89 17.39 -8.04
N ARG A 135 15.59 17.24 -9.33
CA ARG A 135 15.88 18.27 -10.35
C ARG A 135 14.69 19.21 -10.58
N THR A 136 13.48 18.76 -10.29
CA THR A 136 12.23 19.52 -10.48
C THR A 136 11.79 20.31 -9.26
N CYS A 137 12.31 20.00 -8.07
CA CYS A 137 12.16 20.82 -6.88
C CYS A 137 13.21 21.94 -6.88
N VAL A 138 12.90 23.07 -7.54
CA VAL A 138 13.59 24.37 -7.42
C VAL A 138 12.56 25.41 -7.06
#